data_AF-A0ABD5M9C3-F1
#
_entry.id   AF-A0ABD5M9C3-F1
#
_cell.length_a   1.000
_cell.length_b   1.000
_cell.length_c   1.000
_cell.angle_alpha   90.00
_cell.angle_beta   90.00
_cell.angle_gamma   90.00
#
_symmetry.space_group_name_H-M   'P 1'
#
loop_
_entity.id
_entity.type
_entity.pdbx_description
1 polymer ?
#
loop_
_entity_poly.entity_id
_entity_poly.type
_entity_poly.pdbx_seq_one_letter_code
_entity_poly.pdbx_strand_id
1 'polypeptide(L)'
;MQTVRDASGDRYLLVKRSAESSRVRDPNTGEERYLPNAELSFEDGEAPLSVAAAAVSEPVRRVVSAAHDDRSLGLLVELADRGPLPVVELLGGYDLCESDLHGLLSEFRAAGLVAETTVHGERGYDATETTRRAVASLRGGSEDDERTGSDEDSAVNGDGRENADGDESGNRNGNENEN
;
A
#
# COMPACT_ATOMS: atom_id res chain seq x y z
N MET A 1 23.02 11.99 -14.53
CA MET A 1 22.13 12.09 -13.36
C MET A 1 22.96 11.66 -12.15
N GLN A 2 22.87 12.35 -11.03
CA GLN A 2 23.71 12.13 -9.83
C GLN A 2 22.80 12.04 -8.61
N THR A 3 23.20 11.28 -7.58
CA THR A 3 22.56 11.31 -6.27
C THR A 3 23.12 12.46 -5.44
N VAL A 4 22.26 13.18 -4.73
CA VAL A 4 22.65 14.18 -3.72
C VAL A 4 21.93 13.89 -2.41
N ARG A 5 22.45 14.42 -1.31
CA ARG A 5 21.83 14.30 0.02
C ARG A 5 21.62 15.65 0.65
N ASP A 6 20.55 15.83 1.39
CA ASP A 6 20.41 17.02 2.24
C ASP A 6 21.10 16.84 3.61
N ALA A 7 21.01 17.87 4.46
CA ALA A 7 21.57 17.86 5.81
C ALA A 7 20.93 16.82 6.75
N SER A 8 19.71 16.36 6.44
CA SER A 8 18.99 15.32 7.20
C SER A 8 19.38 13.91 6.72
N GLY A 9 20.11 13.81 5.61
CA GLY A 9 20.55 12.56 5.00
C GLY A 9 19.58 12.03 3.95
N ASP A 10 18.49 12.75 3.65
CA ASP A 10 17.51 12.37 2.64
C ASP A 10 18.13 12.44 1.24
N ARG A 11 17.79 11.46 0.40
CA ARG A 11 18.41 11.27 -0.91
C ARG A 11 17.53 11.86 -1.99
N TYR A 12 18.16 12.56 -2.93
CA TYR A 12 17.50 13.10 -4.10
C TYR A 12 18.27 12.80 -5.38
N LEU A 13 17.56 12.82 -6.51
CA LEU A 13 18.15 12.72 -7.84
C LEU A 13 18.39 14.13 -8.39
N LEU A 14 19.65 14.48 -8.66
CA LEU A 14 20.01 15.76 -9.24
C LEU A 14 19.54 15.84 -10.70
N VAL A 15 18.58 16.73 -10.95
CA VAL A 15 18.02 17.02 -12.28
C VAL A 15 18.85 18.09 -12.98
N LYS A 16 19.14 19.18 -12.27
CA LYS A 16 19.93 20.30 -12.79
C LYS A 16 20.72 20.97 -11.69
N ARG A 17 22.02 21.17 -11.93
CA ARG A 17 22.89 21.99 -11.08
C ARG A 17 22.87 23.45 -11.53
N SER A 18 22.79 24.40 -10.60
CA SER A 18 22.98 25.83 -10.88
C SER A 18 23.85 26.46 -9.78
N ALA A 19 24.11 27.78 -9.86
CA ALA A 19 25.13 28.41 -9.03
C ALA A 19 24.79 28.41 -7.52
N GLU A 20 23.57 28.83 -7.17
CA GLU A 20 23.14 28.98 -5.76
C GLU A 20 22.24 27.85 -5.29
N SER A 21 21.39 27.33 -6.18
CA SER A 21 20.44 26.26 -5.90
C SER A 21 20.47 25.20 -7.00
N SER A 22 20.15 23.96 -6.66
CA SER A 22 20.00 22.87 -7.61
C SER A 22 18.56 22.36 -7.64
N ARG A 23 18.11 21.95 -8.83
CA ARG A 23 16.83 21.26 -9.00
C ARG A 23 17.05 19.78 -8.76
N VAL A 24 16.30 19.23 -7.83
CA VAL A 24 16.37 17.82 -7.43
C VAL A 24 15.00 17.18 -7.54
N ARG A 25 14.96 15.86 -7.72
CA ARG A 25 13.75 15.05 -7.71
C ARG A 25 13.74 14.15 -6.48
N ASP A 26 12.63 14.14 -5.77
CA ASP A 26 12.37 13.19 -4.68
C ASP A 26 12.11 11.79 -5.27
N PRO A 27 12.86 10.75 -4.89
CA PRO A 27 12.63 9.41 -5.42
C PRO A 27 11.31 8.78 -4.92
N ASN A 28 10.78 9.21 -3.78
CA ASN A 28 9.55 8.64 -3.19
C ASN A 28 8.29 9.19 -3.84
N THR A 29 8.28 10.48 -4.19
CA THR A 29 7.09 11.14 -4.76
C THR A 29 7.23 11.45 -6.25
N GLY A 30 8.46 11.50 -6.77
CA GLY A 30 8.75 11.94 -8.14
C GLY A 30 8.70 13.47 -8.32
N GLU A 31 8.34 14.22 -7.29
CA GLU A 31 8.24 15.67 -7.36
C GLU A 31 9.62 16.34 -7.46
N GLU A 32 9.67 17.45 -8.19
CA GLU A 32 10.89 18.23 -8.36
C GLU A 32 10.83 19.52 -7.55
N ARG A 33 11.91 19.82 -6.83
CA ARG A 33 12.05 21.03 -6.02
C ARG A 33 13.43 21.66 -6.19
N TYR A 34 13.56 22.94 -5.85
CA TYR A 34 14.85 23.62 -5.77
C TYR A 34 15.34 23.61 -4.33
N LEU A 35 16.58 23.19 -4.11
CA LEU A 35 17.26 23.25 -2.82
C LEU A 35 18.54 24.09 -2.94
N PRO A 36 18.89 24.92 -1.94
CA PRO A 36 20.17 25.61 -1.91
C PRO A 36 21.33 24.62 -1.99
N ASN A 37 22.36 24.93 -2.76
CA ASN A 37 23.53 24.06 -2.88
C ASN A 37 24.26 23.90 -1.54
N ALA A 38 24.16 24.88 -0.65
CA ALA A 38 24.75 24.82 0.69
C ALA A 38 24.09 23.76 1.59
N GLU A 39 22.88 23.33 1.26
CA GLU A 39 22.15 22.27 1.97
C GLU A 39 22.38 20.90 1.35
N LEU A 40 23.11 20.80 0.24
CA LEU A 40 23.30 19.58 -0.53
C LEU A 40 24.75 19.07 -0.46
N SER A 41 24.89 17.79 -0.13
CA SER A 41 26.10 17.02 -0.40
C SER A 41 26.05 16.42 -1.81
N PHE A 42 27.09 16.70 -2.59
CA PHE A 42 27.28 16.26 -3.98
C PHE A 42 28.28 15.10 -4.09
N GLU A 43 28.45 14.30 -3.04
CA GLU A 43 29.39 13.17 -3.04
C GLU A 43 28.95 12.06 -4.01
N ASP A 44 29.93 11.50 -4.72
CA ASP A 44 29.74 10.31 -5.55
C ASP A 44 29.74 9.06 -4.65
N GLY A 45 28.67 8.27 -4.70
CA GLY A 45 28.64 7.02 -3.92
C GLY A 45 27.47 6.10 -4.24
N GLU A 46 26.31 6.65 -4.61
CA GLU A 46 25.12 5.85 -4.83
C GLU A 46 24.59 6.03 -6.25
N ALA A 47 24.43 4.92 -6.98
CA ALA A 47 23.93 4.95 -8.35
C ALA A 47 22.49 5.51 -8.37
N PRO A 48 22.18 6.50 -9.23
CA PRO A 48 20.86 7.13 -9.27
C PRO A 48 19.69 6.16 -9.42
N LEU A 49 19.85 5.11 -10.22
CA LEU A 49 18.81 4.10 -10.41
C LEU A 49 18.61 3.21 -9.18
N SER A 50 19.66 2.97 -8.39
CA SER A 50 19.54 2.27 -7.10
C SER A 50 18.77 3.12 -6.10
N VAL A 51 18.97 4.44 -6.09
CA VAL A 51 18.20 5.38 -5.25
C VAL A 51 16.75 5.47 -5.70
N ALA A 52 16.50 5.53 -7.01
CA ALA A 52 15.15 5.50 -7.55
C ALA A 52 14.42 4.20 -7.18
N ALA A 53 15.07 3.04 -7.34
CA ALA A 53 14.51 1.77 -6.90
C ALA A 53 14.28 1.77 -5.37
N ALA A 54 15.16 2.42 -4.59
CA ALA A 54 15.08 2.43 -3.13
C ALA A 54 13.75 2.97 -2.57
N ALA A 55 13.03 3.78 -3.35
CA ALA A 55 11.71 4.31 -3.01
C ALA A 55 10.60 3.24 -2.97
N VAL A 56 10.73 2.16 -3.74
CA VAL A 56 9.83 1.01 -3.63
C VAL A 56 10.24 0.22 -2.40
N SER A 57 9.30 -0.16 -1.52
CA SER A 57 9.64 -0.88 -0.29
C SER A 57 10.44 -2.16 -0.56
N GLU A 58 11.40 -2.49 0.31
CA GLU A 58 12.24 -3.68 0.14
C GLU A 58 11.45 -4.98 -0.06
N PRO A 59 10.35 -5.25 0.67
CA PRO A 59 9.54 -6.45 0.44
C PRO A 59 9.00 -6.53 -1.00
N VAL A 60 8.50 -5.42 -1.54
CA VAL A 60 7.97 -5.36 -2.91
C VAL A 60 9.08 -5.54 -3.93
N ARG A 61 10.24 -4.88 -3.74
CA ARG A 61 11.39 -5.06 -4.64
C ARG A 61 11.85 -6.52 -4.71
N ARG A 62 11.84 -7.22 -3.58
CA ARG A 62 12.24 -8.62 -3.50
C ARG A 62 11.28 -9.53 -4.29
N VAL A 63 9.96 -9.29 -4.17
CA VAL A 63 8.96 -10.00 -4.99
C VAL A 63 9.14 -9.70 -6.47
N VAL A 64 9.22 -8.43 -6.88
CA VAL A 64 9.36 -8.04 -8.31
C VAL A 64 10.64 -8.58 -8.94
N SER A 65 11.70 -8.74 -8.14
CA SER A 65 12.98 -9.29 -8.63
C SER A 65 12.96 -10.81 -8.79
N ALA A 66 12.03 -11.53 -8.16
CA ALA A 66 11.98 -13.00 -8.12
C ALA A 66 10.74 -13.58 -8.81
N ALA A 67 9.62 -12.86 -8.83
CA ALA A 67 8.41 -13.25 -9.55
C ALA A 67 8.47 -12.65 -10.96
N HIS A 68 8.84 -13.47 -11.93
CA HIS A 68 9.13 -13.07 -13.30
C HIS A 68 7.89 -12.99 -14.21
N ASP A 69 6.76 -13.52 -13.75
CA ASP A 69 5.49 -13.56 -14.47
C ASP A 69 4.29 -13.66 -13.51
N ASP A 70 3.07 -13.58 -14.05
CA ASP A 70 1.84 -13.66 -13.27
C ASP A 70 1.70 -15.00 -12.52
N ARG A 71 2.26 -16.08 -13.07
CA ARG A 71 2.17 -17.42 -12.49
C ARG A 71 3.03 -17.53 -11.22
N SER A 72 4.27 -17.07 -11.29
CA SER A 72 5.20 -17.01 -10.17
C SER A 72 4.71 -16.05 -9.08
N LEU A 73 4.17 -14.88 -9.46
CA LEU A 73 3.52 -13.97 -8.51
C LEU A 73 2.28 -14.61 -7.85
N GLY A 74 1.44 -15.26 -8.65
CA GLY A 74 0.24 -15.95 -8.17
C GLY A 74 0.54 -17.03 -7.14
N LEU A 75 1.64 -17.79 -7.29
CA LEU A 75 2.06 -18.78 -6.31
C LEU A 75 2.43 -18.14 -4.96
N LEU A 76 3.14 -17.01 -4.96
CA LEU A 76 3.46 -16.27 -3.72
C LEU A 76 2.19 -15.72 -3.04
N VAL A 77 1.24 -15.27 -3.85
CA VAL A 77 -0.08 -14.81 -3.39
C VAL A 77 -0.86 -15.95 -2.71
N GLU A 78 -0.95 -17.12 -3.35
CA GLU A 78 -1.65 -18.28 -2.78
C GLU A 78 -1.04 -18.71 -1.44
N LEU A 79 0.29 -18.77 -1.35
CA LEU A 79 0.98 -19.09 -0.10
C LEU A 79 0.78 -18.01 0.98
N ALA A 80 0.70 -16.73 0.58
CA ALA A 80 0.45 -15.64 1.52
C ALA A 80 -0.97 -15.70 2.12
N ASP A 81 -1.95 -16.09 1.32
CA ASP A 81 -3.37 -16.10 1.71
C ASP A 81 -3.78 -17.37 2.44
N ARG A 82 -3.35 -18.52 1.93
CA ARG A 82 -3.77 -19.84 2.43
C ARG A 82 -2.85 -20.38 3.52
N GLY A 83 -1.70 -19.72 3.70
CA GLY A 83 -0.65 -20.16 4.62
C GLY A 83 0.07 -21.40 4.10
N PRO A 84 0.58 -22.27 4.99
CA PRO A 84 1.45 -23.37 4.60
C PRO A 84 0.71 -24.44 3.82
N LEU A 85 1.21 -24.78 2.61
CA LEU A 85 0.64 -25.81 1.74
C LEU A 85 1.61 -27.00 1.54
N PRO A 86 1.14 -28.26 1.55
CA PRO A 86 1.98 -29.41 1.25
C PRO A 86 2.37 -29.41 -0.24
N VAL A 87 3.59 -29.88 -0.55
CA VAL A 87 4.11 -29.87 -1.93
C VAL A 87 3.23 -30.64 -2.91
N VAL A 88 2.59 -31.72 -2.44
CA VAL A 88 1.68 -32.53 -3.26
C VAL A 88 0.42 -31.76 -3.67
N GLU A 89 -0.04 -30.83 -2.83
CA GLU A 89 -1.17 -29.96 -3.17
C GLU A 89 -0.74 -28.87 -4.14
N LEU A 90 0.46 -28.30 -3.97
CA LEU A 90 1.04 -27.36 -4.94
C LEU A 90 1.21 -28.00 -6.33
N LEU A 91 1.60 -29.28 -6.40
CA LEU A 91 1.72 -30.02 -7.67
C LEU A 91 0.36 -30.36 -8.30
N GLY A 92 -0.68 -30.56 -7.49
CA GLY A 92 -2.01 -30.96 -7.97
C GLY A 92 -2.97 -29.80 -8.23
N GLY A 93 -2.72 -28.64 -7.64
CA GLY A 93 -3.65 -27.50 -7.66
C GLY A 93 -3.38 -26.45 -8.73
N TYR A 94 -2.21 -26.48 -9.37
CA TYR A 94 -1.80 -25.47 -10.35
C TYR A 94 -1.32 -26.11 -11.65
N ASP A 95 -1.47 -25.38 -12.74
CA ASP A 95 -1.01 -25.77 -14.08
C ASP A 95 0.52 -25.54 -14.21
N LEU A 96 1.26 -26.09 -13.25
CA LEU A 96 2.72 -26.08 -13.13
C LEU A 96 3.23 -27.51 -13.26
N CYS A 97 4.24 -27.72 -14.10
CA CYS A 97 4.94 -29.00 -14.08
C CYS A 97 5.83 -29.09 -12.82
N GLU A 98 6.21 -30.32 -12.44
CA GLU A 98 7.01 -30.55 -11.24
C GLU A 98 8.34 -29.79 -11.25
N SER A 99 9.02 -29.76 -12.40
CA SER A 99 10.29 -29.03 -12.54
C SER A 99 10.12 -27.53 -12.40
N ASP A 100 9.05 -26.96 -12.95
CA ASP A 100 8.77 -25.53 -12.85
C ASP A 100 8.47 -25.17 -11.39
N LEU A 101 7.62 -25.94 -10.73
CA LEU A 101 7.29 -25.70 -9.32
C LEU A 101 8.55 -25.77 -8.44
N HIS A 102 9.37 -26.80 -8.59
CA HIS A 102 10.61 -26.92 -7.83
C HIS A 102 11.61 -25.80 -8.14
N GLY A 103 11.69 -25.34 -9.39
CA GLY A 103 12.47 -24.18 -9.80
C GLY A 103 12.02 -22.91 -9.06
N LEU A 104 10.73 -22.59 -9.15
CA LEU A 104 10.14 -21.43 -8.48
C LEU A 104 10.33 -21.46 -6.96
N LEU A 105 10.07 -22.60 -6.32
CA LEU A 105 10.25 -22.75 -4.87
C LEU A 105 11.72 -22.59 -4.47
N SER A 106 12.67 -23.05 -5.29
CA SER A 106 14.09 -22.88 -5.02
C SER A 106 14.51 -21.41 -5.10
N GLU A 107 14.06 -20.71 -6.14
CA GLU A 107 14.31 -19.27 -6.31
C GLU A 107 13.67 -18.44 -5.19
N PHE A 108 12.41 -18.69 -4.87
CA PHE A 108 11.71 -18.00 -3.78
C PHE A 108 12.34 -18.24 -2.42
N ARG A 109 12.86 -19.45 -2.17
CA ARG A 109 13.63 -19.72 -0.95
C ARG A 109 14.95 -18.97 -0.93
N ALA A 110 15.69 -18.95 -2.04
CA ALA A 110 16.94 -18.19 -2.14
C ALA A 110 16.70 -16.68 -1.96
N ALA A 111 15.56 -16.18 -2.44
CA ALA A 111 15.14 -14.80 -2.25
C ALA A 111 14.62 -14.50 -0.83
N GLY A 112 14.33 -15.52 0.00
CA GLY A 112 13.73 -15.36 1.32
C GLY A 112 12.24 -15.02 1.29
N LEU A 113 11.55 -15.37 0.20
CA LEU A 113 10.11 -15.16 0.00
C LEU A 113 9.27 -16.36 0.47
N VAL A 114 9.86 -17.55 0.47
CA VAL A 114 9.19 -18.78 0.91
C VAL A 114 10.09 -19.52 1.89
N ALA A 115 9.49 -20.18 2.88
CA ALA A 115 10.16 -21.10 3.79
C ALA A 115 9.62 -22.53 3.61
N GLU A 116 10.51 -23.51 3.65
CA GLU A 116 10.12 -24.92 3.73
C GLU A 116 9.61 -25.21 5.15
N THR A 117 8.54 -25.99 5.24
CA THR A 117 7.88 -26.37 6.49
C THR A 117 7.34 -27.81 6.39
N THR A 118 6.66 -28.28 7.43
CA THR A 118 5.99 -29.59 7.44
C THR A 118 4.49 -29.39 7.61
N VAL A 119 3.71 -29.93 6.68
CA VAL A 119 2.23 -29.85 6.67
C VAL A 119 1.69 -31.27 6.61
N HIS A 120 0.90 -31.67 7.59
CA HIS A 120 0.36 -33.04 7.72
C HIS A 120 1.42 -34.15 7.64
N GLY A 121 2.65 -33.89 8.11
CA GLY A 121 3.77 -34.85 8.07
C GLY A 121 4.54 -34.88 6.74
N GLU A 122 4.08 -34.13 5.74
CA GLU A 122 4.72 -34.00 4.43
C GLU A 122 5.49 -32.69 4.31
N ARG A 123 6.42 -32.63 3.34
CA ARG A 123 7.11 -31.38 3.00
C ARG A 123 6.10 -30.36 2.47
N GLY A 124 6.14 -29.15 3.00
CA GLY A 124 5.30 -28.04 2.56
C GLY A 124 6.08 -26.73 2.50
N TYR A 125 5.39 -25.68 2.09
CA TYR A 125 5.97 -24.35 1.92
C TYR A 125 5.01 -23.30 2.45
N ASP A 126 5.55 -22.27 3.11
CA ASP A 126 4.82 -21.11 3.61
C ASP A 126 5.44 -19.83 3.06
N ALA A 127 4.63 -18.81 2.83
CA ALA A 127 5.11 -17.47 2.58
C ALA A 127 5.87 -16.95 3.81
N THR A 128 6.96 -16.22 3.57
CA THR A 128 7.59 -15.47 4.66
C THR A 128 6.77 -14.23 4.99
N GLU A 129 7.05 -13.61 6.14
CA GLU A 129 6.47 -12.33 6.51
C GLU A 129 6.77 -11.22 5.47
N THR A 130 7.95 -11.29 4.85
CA THR A 130 8.33 -10.41 3.75
C THR A 130 7.35 -10.53 2.58
N THR A 131 7.02 -11.75 2.16
CA THR A 131 6.06 -12.00 1.09
C THR A 131 4.67 -11.52 1.45
N ARG A 132 4.19 -11.81 2.67
CA ARG A 132 2.87 -11.32 3.14
C ARG A 132 2.78 -9.80 3.09
N ARG A 133 3.79 -9.07 3.57
CA ARG A 133 3.83 -7.60 3.52
C ARG A 133 3.87 -7.06 2.09
N ALA A 134 4.65 -7.70 1.22
CA ALA A 134 4.72 -7.33 -0.19
C ALA A 134 3.37 -7.52 -0.89
N VAL A 135 2.72 -8.67 -0.72
CA VAL A 135 1.39 -8.97 -1.29
C VAL A 135 0.34 -7.98 -0.76
N ALA A 136 0.34 -7.68 0.53
CA ALA A 136 -0.56 -6.68 1.10
C ALA A 136 -0.34 -5.28 0.48
N SER A 137 0.92 -4.88 0.29
CA SER A 137 1.26 -3.59 -0.34
C SER A 137 0.83 -3.53 -1.82
N LEU A 138 1.01 -4.62 -2.56
CA LEU A 138 0.65 -4.71 -3.99
C LEU A 138 -0.87 -4.71 -4.21
N ARG A 139 -1.64 -5.23 -3.25
CA ARG A 139 -3.11 -5.22 -3.29
C ARG A 139 -3.74 -3.92 -2.80
N GLY A 140 -3.11 -3.25 -1.85
CA GLY A 140 -3.58 -2.00 -1.26
C GLY A 140 -3.39 -0.75 -2.13
N GLY A 141 -3.11 -0.91 -3.43
CA GLY A 141 -3.04 0.21 -4.35
C GLY A 141 -4.44 0.78 -4.59
N SER A 142 -4.68 2.00 -4.08
CA SER A 142 -5.84 2.90 -4.33
C SER A 142 -6.96 2.92 -3.26
N GLU A 143 -6.67 3.25 -2.00
CA GLU A 143 -7.72 3.66 -1.03
C GLU A 143 -7.59 5.10 -0.48
N ASP A 144 -6.60 5.88 -0.94
CA ASP A 144 -6.41 7.26 -0.47
C ASP A 144 -7.06 8.34 -1.36
N ASP A 145 -7.74 7.98 -2.46
CA ASP A 145 -8.27 8.95 -3.46
C ASP A 145 -9.81 9.10 -3.47
N GLU A 146 -10.57 8.35 -2.66
CA GLU A 146 -12.07 8.35 -2.72
C GLU A 146 -12.81 8.61 -1.39
N ARG A 147 -12.17 9.16 -0.35
CA ARG A 147 -12.87 9.58 0.89
C ARG A 147 -12.86 11.08 1.17
N THR A 148 -12.95 11.90 0.11
CA THR A 148 -13.24 13.34 0.26
C THR A 148 -14.41 13.72 -0.65
N GLY A 149 -15.63 13.47 -0.17
CA GLY A 149 -16.85 13.82 -0.90
C GLY A 149 -18.13 13.33 -0.23
N SER A 150 -18.19 13.32 1.10
CA SER A 150 -19.44 13.11 1.82
C SER A 150 -20.30 14.37 1.74
N ASP A 151 -21.41 14.27 1.01
CA ASP A 151 -22.73 14.73 1.44
C ASP A 151 -22.88 16.16 1.95
N GLU A 152 -22.84 17.14 1.04
CA GLU A 152 -23.49 18.44 1.24
C GLU A 152 -24.15 18.89 -0.07
N ASP A 153 -25.41 18.48 -0.31
CA ASP A 153 -26.52 19.40 -0.67
C ASP A 153 -27.80 18.61 -0.98
N SER A 154 -28.69 18.45 0.00
CA SER A 154 -30.10 18.10 -0.24
C SER A 154 -30.94 18.38 1.02
N ALA A 155 -31.07 19.66 1.36
CA ALA A 155 -32.15 20.13 2.24
C ALA A 155 -32.83 21.34 1.57
N VAL A 156 -33.58 21.08 0.50
CA VAL A 156 -34.57 22.05 0.01
C VAL A 156 -35.85 21.86 0.80
N ASN A 157 -36.16 22.89 1.59
CA ASN A 157 -37.33 23.05 2.43
C ASN A 157 -38.64 22.76 1.67
N GLY A 158 -39.38 21.75 2.12
CA GLY A 158 -40.80 21.58 1.82
C GLY A 158 -41.58 21.77 3.12
N ASP A 159 -41.97 23.02 3.42
CA ASP A 159 -42.90 23.29 4.51
C ASP A 159 -44.31 23.51 3.95
N GLY A 160 -45.21 22.66 4.42
CA GLY A 160 -46.58 22.50 3.97
C GLY A 160 -47.49 23.58 4.53
N ARG A 161 -48.40 24.07 3.68
CA ARG A 161 -49.62 24.73 4.13
C ARG A 161 -50.76 23.72 4.01
N GLU A 162 -51.12 23.09 5.12
CA GLU A 162 -52.43 22.45 5.28
C GLU A 162 -53.24 23.21 6.34
N ASN A 163 -54.46 23.56 5.93
CA ASN A 163 -55.48 24.18 6.74
C ASN A 163 -56.05 23.18 7.74
N ALA A 164 -56.28 23.61 8.97
CA ALA A 164 -57.27 22.99 9.84
C ALA A 164 -57.95 24.07 10.69
N ASP A 165 -59.19 24.37 10.30
CA ASP A 165 -60.23 24.93 11.16
C ASP A 165 -60.46 24.00 12.37
N GLY A 166 -60.84 24.58 13.52
CA GLY A 166 -61.62 23.84 14.51
C GLY A 166 -61.31 24.10 15.98
N ASP A 167 -62.18 24.93 16.57
CA ASP A 167 -62.73 24.80 17.92
C ASP A 167 -62.01 25.45 19.12
N GLU A 168 -62.41 26.68 19.39
CA GLU A 168 -62.49 27.28 20.72
C GLU A 168 -63.57 26.57 21.55
N SER A 169 -63.23 25.96 22.68
CA SER A 169 -64.02 26.11 23.90
C SER A 169 -63.23 25.63 25.12
N GLY A 170 -63.14 26.52 26.11
CA GLY A 170 -62.21 26.41 27.23
C GLY A 170 -62.59 25.40 28.31
N ASN A 171 -61.64 25.21 29.22
CA ASN A 171 -61.97 24.96 30.62
C ASN A 171 -60.88 25.53 31.53
N ARG A 172 -61.30 26.43 32.42
CA ARG A 172 -60.55 26.94 33.56
C ARG A 172 -60.73 25.97 34.73
N ASN A 173 -59.65 25.67 35.44
CA ASN A 173 -59.49 25.47 36.89
C ASN A 173 -58.15 24.73 37.06
N GLY A 174 -57.14 25.23 37.75
CA GLY A 174 -57.18 25.88 39.05
C GLY A 174 -56.98 24.82 40.12
N ASN A 175 -55.72 24.49 40.45
CA ASN A 175 -55.35 24.14 41.83
C ASN A 175 -53.84 24.27 42.04
N GLU A 176 -53.47 25.30 42.81
CA GLU A 176 -52.19 25.45 43.50
C GLU A 176 -52.28 24.66 44.82
N ASN A 177 -51.25 23.85 45.13
CA ASN A 177 -50.53 23.82 46.40
C ASN A 177 -49.80 22.50 46.63
N GLU A 178 -48.47 22.59 46.66
CA GLU A 178 -47.63 21.81 47.57
C GLU A 178 -47.06 22.79 48.60
N ASN A 179 -47.25 22.46 49.89
CA ASN A 179 -46.57 22.92 51.12
C ASN A 179 -46.00 24.36 51.23
#